data_AF-A0A1A3NFR4-F1
#
_entry.id   AF-A0A1A3NFR4-F1
#
_cell.length_a   1.000
_cell.length_b   1.000
_cell.length_c   1.000
_cell.angle_alpha   90.00
_cell.angle_beta   90.00
_cell.angle_gamma   90.00
#
_symmetry.space_group_name_H-M   'P 1'
#
loop_
_entity.id
_entity.type
_entity.pdbx_description
1 polymer ?
#
loop_
_entity_poly.entity_id
_entity_poly.type
_entity_poly.pdbx_seq_one_letter_code
_entity_poly.pdbx_strand_id
1 'polypeptide(L)'
;MNPDAFCTSDEWSGIAAASSTSQLAGVLGGFLITAIALLFDRSGREGAHTMALFSSAVLILMLDSYLFSLLSGTHPSESGDRQGICAIAWTQGNLATGMLAAGTTGLFGGLGWMLASHAVNKAPTEDPSDIRAYSFLAELGGWLTFGAAMTTTLIMSETSIDYLHLVLGHRPALWLTGTIVTFCALAILLDFVLVYIRTRALNRSLKTAEPTQLELRSIKVATVGTLFLTVAASWLAVSLARLPVAWLSTPNRALVLLVFVLSLLVPTVISTAICYSVASTDENPLRRLRFESHH
;
A
#
# COMPACT_ATOMS: atom_id res chain seq x y z
N MET A 1 18.14 16.77 24.51
CA MET A 1 17.69 15.39 24.23
C MET A 1 18.88 14.64 23.67
N ASN A 2 19.22 13.49 24.25
CA ASN A 2 20.31 12.67 23.73
C ASN A 2 19.80 11.97 22.44
N PRO A 3 20.35 12.24 21.24
CA PRO A 3 19.91 11.60 19.99
C PRO A 3 20.04 10.06 20.04
N ASP A 4 20.74 9.58 21.05
CA ASP A 4 21.05 8.20 21.33
C ASP A 4 19.92 7.35 21.91
N ALA A 5 18.89 7.97 22.50
CA ALA A 5 17.78 7.26 23.15
C ALA A 5 16.70 6.75 22.17
N PHE A 6 16.76 7.17 20.90
CA PHE A 6 15.66 6.98 19.94
C PHE A 6 16.06 6.21 18.67
N CYS A 7 17.22 5.53 18.68
CA CYS A 7 17.71 4.76 17.54
C CYS A 7 17.70 5.58 16.22
N THR A 8 18.14 6.84 16.27
CA THR A 8 18.11 7.77 15.14
C THR A 8 19.05 7.31 14.01
N SER A 9 18.58 7.34 12.76
CA SER A 9 19.39 7.14 11.55
C SER A 9 19.52 8.48 10.81
N ASP A 10 20.76 8.89 10.50
CA ASP A 10 21.21 10.11 9.79
C ASP A 10 20.56 11.46 10.23
N GLU A 11 19.23 11.62 10.28
CA GLU A 11 18.49 12.74 10.87
C GLU A 11 17.08 12.38 11.44
N TRP A 12 16.57 11.15 11.24
CA TRP A 12 15.21 10.75 11.60
C TRP A 12 15.16 9.57 12.60
N SER A 13 14.11 9.51 13.41
CA SER A 13 13.87 8.40 14.35
C SER A 13 12.49 7.79 14.13
N GLY A 14 12.49 6.52 13.72
CA GLY A 14 11.26 5.73 13.60
C GLY A 14 10.52 5.56 14.94
N ILE A 15 11.24 5.47 16.06
CA ILE A 15 10.62 5.34 17.41
C ILE A 15 9.90 6.64 17.79
N ALA A 16 10.51 7.79 17.53
CA ALA A 16 9.91 9.09 17.83
C ALA A 16 8.64 9.33 16.99
N ALA A 17 8.65 8.93 15.72
CA ALA A 17 7.50 9.05 14.83
C ALA A 17 6.39 8.00 15.09
N ALA A 18 6.72 6.87 15.72
CA ALA A 18 5.84 5.71 15.83
C ALA A 18 4.46 6.02 16.42
N SER A 19 4.37 6.87 17.45
CA SER A 19 3.08 7.24 18.06
C SER A 19 2.17 7.98 17.07
N SER A 20 2.72 8.91 16.30
CA SER A 20 1.97 9.65 15.27
C SER A 20 1.55 8.76 14.11
N THR A 21 2.41 7.83 13.68
CA THR A 21 2.08 6.87 12.61
C THR A 21 1.02 5.87 13.06
N SER A 22 1.07 5.40 14.32
CA SER A 22 0.05 4.55 14.91
C SER A 22 -1.33 5.21 14.90
N GLN A 23 -1.40 6.50 15.23
CA GLN A 23 -2.64 7.29 15.18
C GLN A 23 -3.16 7.44 13.75
N LEU A 24 -2.29 7.77 12.79
CA LEU A 24 -2.65 7.86 11.38
C LEU A 24 -3.27 6.54 10.90
N ALA A 25 -2.61 5.40 11.14
CA ALA A 25 -3.10 4.08 10.78
C ALA A 25 -4.46 3.78 11.41
N GLY A 26 -4.63 4.11 12.70
CA GLY A 26 -5.90 3.95 13.42
C GLY A 26 -7.04 4.78 12.82
N VAL A 27 -6.78 6.04 12.43
CA VAL A 27 -7.77 6.90 11.78
C VAL A 27 -8.16 6.37 10.40
N LEU A 28 -7.19 5.94 9.59
CA LEU A 28 -7.47 5.33 8.28
C LEU A 28 -8.30 4.05 8.43
N GLY A 29 -7.97 3.20 9.41
CA GLY A 29 -8.74 2.00 9.73
C GLY A 29 -10.16 2.31 10.19
N GLY A 30 -10.35 3.32 11.05
CA GLY A 30 -11.68 3.78 11.48
C GLY A 30 -12.53 4.30 10.33
N PHE A 31 -11.94 5.10 9.44
CA PHE A 31 -12.63 5.60 8.25
C PHE A 31 -13.09 4.45 7.33
N LEU A 32 -12.28 3.42 7.15
CA LEU A 32 -12.67 2.22 6.40
C LEU A 32 -13.84 1.48 7.04
N ILE A 33 -13.88 1.33 8.36
CA ILE A 33 -15.01 0.70 9.06
C ILE A 33 -16.31 1.47 8.76
N THR A 34 -16.26 2.81 8.80
CA THR A 34 -17.40 3.66 8.41
C THR A 34 -17.79 3.43 6.95
N ALA A 35 -16.83 3.39 6.03
CA ALA A 35 -17.09 3.12 4.61
C ALA A 35 -17.74 1.75 4.38
N ILE A 36 -17.29 0.70 5.09
CA ILE A 36 -17.90 -0.64 5.05
C ILE A 36 -19.35 -0.60 5.55
N ALA A 37 -19.62 0.09 6.66
CA ALA A 37 -20.97 0.20 7.21
C ALA A 37 -21.94 0.86 6.21
N LEU A 38 -21.48 1.89 5.49
CA LEU A 38 -22.27 2.55 4.43
C LEU A 38 -22.44 1.67 3.17
N LEU A 39 -21.46 0.81 2.88
CA LEU A 39 -21.54 -0.14 1.76
C LEU A 39 -22.46 -1.33 2.03
N PHE A 40 -22.62 -1.72 3.29
CA PHE A 40 -23.37 -2.92 3.67
C PHE A 40 -24.84 -2.88 3.24
N ASP A 41 -25.40 -1.67 3.11
CA ASP A 41 -26.78 -1.44 2.65
C ASP A 41 -26.93 -1.61 1.12
N ARG A 42 -25.83 -1.65 0.36
CA ARG A 42 -25.87 -1.82 -1.10
C ARG A 42 -25.74 -3.30 -1.50
N SER A 43 -26.86 -3.89 -1.94
CA SER A 43 -26.92 -5.26 -2.46
C SER A 43 -26.40 -5.35 -3.90
N GLY A 44 -25.08 -5.51 -4.07
CA GLY A 44 -24.46 -5.68 -5.38
C GLY A 44 -23.23 -6.59 -5.37
N ARG A 45 -23.02 -7.35 -6.45
CA ARG A 45 -21.86 -8.24 -6.65
C ARG A 45 -20.52 -7.46 -6.63
N GLU A 46 -20.55 -6.22 -7.08
CA GLU A 46 -19.43 -5.27 -7.05
C GLU A 46 -19.14 -4.73 -5.64
N GLY A 47 -20.18 -4.58 -4.82
CA GLY A 47 -20.06 -4.21 -3.41
C GLY A 47 -19.32 -5.27 -2.60
N ALA A 48 -19.54 -6.55 -2.89
CA ALA A 48 -18.88 -7.65 -2.17
C ALA A 48 -17.34 -7.65 -2.30
N HIS A 49 -16.82 -7.35 -3.49
CA HIS A 49 -15.36 -7.29 -3.71
C HIS A 49 -14.72 -6.07 -3.05
N THR A 50 -15.40 -4.92 -3.08
CA THR A 50 -14.95 -3.71 -2.40
C THR A 50 -14.99 -3.89 -0.88
N MET A 51 -16.04 -4.53 -0.36
CA MET A 51 -16.14 -4.89 1.06
C MET A 51 -15.01 -5.83 1.49
N ALA A 52 -14.64 -6.81 0.66
CA ALA A 52 -13.52 -7.70 0.95
C ALA A 52 -12.19 -6.94 0.99
N LEU A 53 -11.94 -6.04 0.02
CA LEU A 53 -10.75 -5.19 0.00
C LEU A 53 -10.69 -4.29 1.24
N PHE A 54 -11.79 -3.58 1.55
CA PHE A 54 -11.86 -2.74 2.74
C PHE A 54 -11.69 -3.52 4.03
N SER A 55 -12.30 -4.69 4.17
CA SER A 55 -12.13 -5.54 5.36
C SER A 55 -10.66 -5.95 5.54
N SER A 56 -9.98 -6.36 4.46
CA SER A 56 -8.54 -6.66 4.51
C SER A 56 -7.69 -5.41 4.84
N ALA A 57 -8.07 -4.24 4.32
CA ALA A 57 -7.40 -2.98 4.58
C ALA A 57 -7.61 -2.47 6.02
N VAL A 58 -8.78 -2.74 6.63
CA VAL A 58 -9.02 -2.47 8.05
C VAL A 58 -8.08 -3.33 8.89
N LEU A 59 -8.02 -4.64 8.61
CA LEU A 59 -7.18 -5.56 9.38
C LEU A 59 -5.71 -5.18 9.31
N ILE A 60 -5.19 -4.87 8.11
CA ILE A 60 -3.78 -4.47 7.97
C ILE A 60 -3.47 -3.16 8.68
N LEU A 61 -4.36 -2.16 8.61
CA LEU A 61 -4.15 -0.86 9.27
C LEU A 61 -4.30 -0.92 10.80
N MET A 62 -5.21 -1.76 11.32
CA MET A 62 -5.33 -1.96 12.76
C MET A 62 -4.11 -2.68 13.34
N LEU A 63 -3.60 -3.70 12.64
CA LEU A 63 -2.38 -4.39 13.06
C LEU A 63 -1.14 -3.51 12.89
N ASP A 64 -1.09 -2.69 11.85
CA ASP A 64 -0.06 -1.67 11.67
C ASP A 64 -0.05 -0.66 12.83
N SER A 65 -1.22 -0.12 13.18
CA SER A 65 -1.39 0.77 14.34
C SER A 65 -0.89 0.12 15.63
N TYR A 66 -1.20 -1.17 15.84
CA TYR A 66 -0.70 -1.94 16.97
C TYR A 66 0.82 -2.11 16.96
N LEU A 67 1.42 -2.43 15.80
CA LEU A 67 2.88 -2.55 15.68
C LEU A 67 3.57 -1.23 15.98
N PHE A 68 3.13 -0.11 15.39
CA PHE A 68 3.68 1.21 15.71
C PHE A 68 3.48 1.59 17.19
N SER A 69 2.37 1.17 17.81
CA SER A 69 2.19 1.35 19.26
C SER A 69 3.23 0.57 20.07
N LEU A 70 3.54 -0.68 19.70
CA LEU A 70 4.62 -1.46 20.32
C LEU A 70 5.99 -0.79 20.12
N LEU A 71 6.28 -0.28 18.93
CA LEU A 71 7.52 0.45 18.66
C LEU A 71 7.66 1.68 19.56
N SER A 72 6.58 2.44 19.77
CA SER A 72 6.64 3.66 20.60
C SER A 72 7.01 3.38 22.06
N GLY A 73 6.81 2.15 22.54
CA GLY A 73 7.23 1.69 23.87
C GLY A 73 8.64 1.10 23.94
N THR A 74 9.38 1.04 22.82
CA THR A 74 10.75 0.53 22.84
C THR A 74 11.73 1.55 23.40
N HIS A 75 12.47 1.15 24.44
CA HIS A 75 13.49 1.97 25.08
C HIS A 75 14.83 1.22 25.04
N PRO A 76 15.79 1.64 24.19
CA PRO A 76 17.12 1.07 24.22
C PRO A 76 17.79 1.41 25.56
N SER A 77 18.29 0.41 26.27
CA SER A 77 18.99 0.61 27.55
C SER A 77 20.41 1.16 27.31
N GLU A 78 20.88 2.04 28.19
CA GLU A 78 22.23 2.63 28.10
C GLU A 78 23.38 1.63 28.38
N SER A 79 23.09 0.51 29.05
CA SER A 79 24.07 -0.50 29.48
C SER A 79 23.95 -1.87 28.79
N GLY A 80 23.00 -2.03 27.85
CA GLY A 80 22.73 -3.29 27.14
C GLY A 80 23.15 -3.29 25.67
N ASP A 81 22.79 -4.36 24.94
CA ASP A 81 23.01 -4.52 23.50
C ASP A 81 22.09 -3.59 22.68
N ARG A 82 22.44 -2.31 22.68
CA ARG A 82 21.69 -1.21 22.03
C ARG A 82 21.54 -1.42 20.52
N GLN A 83 22.58 -1.90 19.86
CA GLN A 83 22.56 -2.10 18.41
C GLN A 83 21.53 -3.15 18.01
N GLY A 84 21.41 -4.24 18.79
CA GLY A 84 20.37 -5.24 18.62
C GLY A 84 18.96 -4.70 18.77
N ILE A 85 18.70 -3.92 19.83
CA ILE A 85 17.38 -3.33 20.08
C ILE A 85 16.99 -2.37 18.95
N CYS A 86 17.90 -1.52 18.50
CA CYS A 86 17.65 -0.62 17.40
C CYS A 86 17.42 -1.36 16.07
N ALA A 87 18.19 -2.41 15.79
CA ALA A 87 17.98 -3.23 14.60
C ALA A 87 16.58 -3.89 14.60
N ILE A 88 16.11 -4.37 15.75
CA ILE A 88 14.76 -4.92 15.89
C ILE A 88 13.71 -3.84 15.66
N ALA A 89 13.83 -2.68 16.32
CA ALA A 89 12.87 -1.59 16.20
C ALA A 89 12.74 -1.13 14.74
N TRP A 90 13.85 -0.98 14.02
CA TRP A 90 13.84 -0.61 12.62
C TRP A 90 13.31 -1.70 11.68
N THR A 91 13.58 -2.97 11.99
CA THR A 91 12.98 -4.07 11.25
C THR A 91 11.45 -4.06 11.40
N GLN A 92 10.95 -3.91 12.63
CA GLN A 92 9.52 -3.83 12.89
C GLN A 92 8.88 -2.60 12.25
N GLY A 93 9.58 -1.45 12.31
CA GLY A 93 9.12 -0.20 11.70
C GLY A 93 9.03 -0.29 10.19
N ASN A 94 10.00 -0.92 9.52
CA ASN A 94 9.96 -1.09 8.07
C ASN A 94 8.82 -2.04 7.64
N LEU A 95 8.57 -3.12 8.40
CA LEU A 95 7.43 -4.01 8.16
C LEU A 95 6.08 -3.29 8.34
N ALA A 96 5.95 -2.49 9.41
CA ALA A 96 4.77 -1.67 9.68
C ALA A 96 4.55 -0.64 8.56
N THR A 97 5.57 0.11 8.15
CA THR A 97 5.47 1.03 7.00
C THR A 97 4.96 0.35 5.73
N GLY A 98 5.40 -0.87 5.42
CA GLY A 98 4.86 -1.64 4.28
C GLY A 98 3.39 -2.01 4.44
N MET A 99 2.95 -2.34 5.66
CA MET A 99 1.55 -2.60 6.00
C MET A 99 0.69 -1.33 5.86
N LEU A 100 1.18 -0.21 6.38
CA LEU A 100 0.55 1.11 6.23
C LEU A 100 0.38 1.44 4.75
N ALA A 101 1.42 1.28 3.93
CA ALA A 101 1.39 1.56 2.51
C ALA A 101 0.30 0.77 1.76
N ALA A 102 0.25 -0.55 1.97
CA ALA A 102 -0.76 -1.41 1.39
C ALA A 102 -2.18 -1.05 1.86
N GLY A 103 -2.34 -0.75 3.16
CA GLY A 103 -3.63 -0.34 3.74
C GLY A 103 -4.15 0.99 3.22
N THR A 104 -3.29 2.02 3.19
CA THR A 104 -3.61 3.35 2.66
C THR A 104 -3.99 3.27 1.17
N THR A 105 -3.21 2.53 0.38
CA THR A 105 -3.53 2.35 -1.05
C THR A 105 -4.84 1.57 -1.24
N GLY A 106 -5.10 0.55 -0.41
CA GLY A 106 -6.36 -0.20 -0.42
C GLY A 106 -7.58 0.67 -0.09
N LEU A 107 -7.44 1.59 0.85
CA LEU A 107 -8.47 2.57 1.19
C LEU A 107 -8.79 3.49 0.01
N PHE A 108 -7.79 4.20 -0.53
CA PHE A 108 -8.04 5.15 -1.61
C PHE A 108 -8.46 4.45 -2.91
N GLY A 109 -7.91 3.27 -3.19
CA GLY A 109 -8.31 2.42 -4.31
C GLY A 109 -9.77 1.97 -4.23
N GLY A 110 -10.21 1.47 -3.07
CA GLY A 110 -11.60 1.07 -2.88
C GLY A 110 -12.57 2.25 -2.90
N LEU A 111 -12.17 3.43 -2.39
CA LEU A 111 -12.95 4.66 -2.55
C LEU A 111 -13.06 5.08 -4.01
N GLY A 112 -11.95 5.06 -4.76
CA GLY A 112 -11.96 5.37 -6.19
C GLY A 112 -12.89 4.45 -6.97
N TRP A 113 -12.95 3.17 -6.60
CA TRP A 113 -13.90 2.21 -7.14
C TRP A 113 -15.37 2.50 -6.77
N MET A 114 -15.65 2.92 -5.53
CA MET A 114 -16.99 3.36 -5.13
C MET A 114 -17.46 4.59 -5.92
N LEU A 115 -16.57 5.55 -6.14
CA LEU A 115 -16.87 6.75 -6.92
C LEU A 115 -17.13 6.40 -8.39
N ALA A 116 -16.29 5.54 -8.98
CA ALA A 116 -16.46 5.08 -10.34
C ALA A 116 -17.74 4.27 -10.54
N SER A 117 -18.05 3.32 -9.64
CA SER A 117 -19.30 2.54 -9.72
C SER A 117 -20.54 3.41 -9.52
N HIS A 118 -20.47 4.45 -8.68
CA HIS A 118 -21.56 5.42 -8.55
C HIS A 118 -21.76 6.24 -9.82
N ALA A 119 -20.68 6.75 -10.41
CA ALA A 119 -20.69 7.48 -11.67
C ALA A 119 -21.29 6.65 -12.82
N VAL A 120 -20.88 5.39 -12.94
CA VAL A 120 -21.37 4.47 -13.99
C VAL A 120 -22.85 4.15 -13.81
N ASN A 121 -23.31 3.87 -12.59
CA ASN A 121 -24.71 3.50 -12.36
C ASN A 121 -25.68 4.67 -12.58
N LYS A 122 -25.21 5.92 -12.40
CA LYS A 122 -26.03 7.13 -12.60
C LYS A 122 -25.95 7.74 -14.00
N ALA A 123 -24.87 7.51 -14.74
CA ALA A 123 -24.67 8.05 -16.09
C ALA A 123 -25.81 7.77 -17.09
N PRO A 124 -26.52 6.61 -17.08
CA PRO A 124 -27.61 6.34 -18.03
C PRO A 124 -28.91 7.08 -17.74
N THR A 125 -29.06 7.65 -16.53
CA THR A 125 -30.33 8.20 -16.03
C THR A 125 -30.38 9.73 -15.98
N GLU A 126 -29.24 10.42 -16.14
CA GLU A 126 -29.13 11.88 -15.96
C GLU A 126 -28.71 12.61 -17.24
N ASP A 127 -28.90 13.93 -17.26
CA ASP A 127 -28.67 14.80 -18.42
C ASP A 127 -27.18 14.84 -18.85
N PRO A 128 -26.88 15.16 -20.13
CA PRO A 128 -25.51 15.17 -20.65
C PRO A 128 -24.55 16.16 -19.96
N SER A 129 -25.06 17.15 -19.22
CA SER A 129 -24.25 18.03 -18.37
C SER A 129 -23.70 17.33 -17.13
N ASP A 130 -24.45 16.38 -16.57
CA ASP A 130 -24.11 15.68 -15.33
C ASP A 130 -23.06 14.58 -15.57
N ILE A 131 -23.03 14.02 -16.78
CA ILE A 131 -22.01 13.05 -17.23
C ILE A 131 -20.59 13.61 -17.05
N ARG A 132 -20.38 14.93 -17.27
CA ARG A 132 -19.06 15.56 -17.09
C ARG A 132 -18.66 15.63 -15.62
N ALA A 133 -19.60 15.91 -14.72
CA ALA A 133 -19.35 15.95 -13.28
C ALA A 133 -19.01 14.55 -12.73
N TYR A 134 -19.73 13.51 -13.18
CA TYR A 134 -19.44 12.13 -12.80
C TYR A 134 -18.11 11.60 -13.37
N SER A 135 -17.76 11.99 -14.59
CA SER A 135 -16.45 11.68 -15.20
C SER A 135 -15.30 12.28 -14.39
N PHE A 136 -15.43 13.54 -13.94
CA PHE A 136 -14.45 14.16 -13.06
C PHE A 136 -14.33 13.44 -11.71
N LEU A 137 -15.46 13.01 -11.13
CA LEU A 137 -15.46 12.29 -9.85
C LEU A 137 -14.75 10.93 -9.94
N ALA A 138 -14.94 10.21 -11.05
CA ALA A 138 -14.25 8.95 -11.29
C ALA A 138 -12.75 9.15 -11.54
N GLU A 139 -12.38 10.20 -12.27
CA GLU A 139 -10.98 10.60 -12.48
C GLU A 139 -10.28 10.97 -11.18
N LEU A 140 -10.96 11.71 -10.29
CA LEU A 140 -10.45 12.06 -8.97
C LEU A 140 -10.13 10.80 -8.15
N GLY A 141 -10.96 9.77 -8.21
CA GLY A 141 -10.71 8.49 -7.54
C GLY A 141 -9.42 7.80 -7.98
N GLY A 142 -9.15 7.77 -9.29
CA GLY A 142 -7.91 7.23 -9.85
C GLY A 142 -6.68 8.02 -9.40
N TRP A 143 -6.73 9.35 -9.48
CA TRP A 143 -5.62 10.21 -9.08
C TRP A 143 -5.35 10.19 -7.56
N LEU A 144 -6.38 10.09 -6.73
CA LEU A 144 -6.21 9.91 -5.28
C LEU A 144 -5.52 8.59 -4.95
N THR A 145 -5.89 7.51 -5.65
CA THR A 145 -5.24 6.20 -5.49
C THR A 145 -3.76 6.28 -5.88
N PHE A 146 -3.45 6.93 -7.00
CA PHE A 146 -2.07 7.17 -7.43
C PHE A 146 -1.29 8.01 -6.41
N GLY A 147 -1.86 9.12 -5.92
CA GLY A 147 -1.21 9.97 -4.93
C GLY A 147 -0.88 9.22 -3.64
N ALA A 148 -1.78 8.35 -3.18
CA ALA A 148 -1.56 7.47 -2.04
C ALA A 148 -0.44 6.45 -2.30
N ALA A 149 -0.48 5.76 -3.45
CA ALA A 149 0.54 4.79 -3.87
C ALA A 149 1.93 5.44 -3.98
N MET A 150 2.02 6.60 -4.62
CA MET A 150 3.26 7.36 -4.78
C MET A 150 3.84 7.77 -3.42
N THR A 151 3.02 8.41 -2.58
CA THR A 151 3.47 8.92 -1.28
C THR A 151 3.98 7.79 -0.38
N THR A 152 3.23 6.69 -0.32
CA THR A 152 3.60 5.54 0.51
C THR A 152 4.83 4.81 -0.03
N THR A 153 4.99 4.69 -1.35
CA THR A 153 6.20 4.13 -1.97
C THR A 153 7.45 4.96 -1.68
N LEU A 154 7.34 6.29 -1.67
CA LEU A 154 8.44 7.17 -1.29
C LEU A 154 8.84 6.97 0.18
N ILE A 155 7.85 6.90 1.08
CA ILE A 155 8.10 6.63 2.50
C ILE A 155 8.79 5.27 2.67
N MET A 156 8.30 4.22 2.01
CA MET A 156 8.90 2.87 2.05
C MET A 156 10.34 2.85 1.53
N SER A 157 10.64 3.67 0.52
CA SER A 157 12.00 3.81 -0.03
C SER A 157 12.96 4.32 1.04
N GLU A 158 12.62 5.43 1.69
CA GLU A 158 13.43 6.03 2.75
C GLU A 158 13.58 5.08 3.95
N THR A 159 12.48 4.49 4.44
CA THR A 159 12.55 3.57 5.58
C THR A 159 13.36 2.30 5.29
N SER A 160 13.38 1.85 4.04
CA SER A 160 14.19 0.70 3.62
C SER A 160 15.69 1.02 3.55
N ILE A 161 16.04 2.26 3.18
CA ILE A 161 17.44 2.73 3.16
C ILE A 161 17.96 2.87 4.60
N ASP A 162 17.16 3.49 5.47
CA ASP A 162 17.48 3.64 6.90
C ASP A 162 17.63 2.28 7.60
N TYR A 163 16.74 1.33 7.29
CA TYR A 163 16.83 -0.05 7.76
C TYR A 163 18.17 -0.69 7.39
N LEU A 164 18.61 -0.56 6.14
CA LEU A 164 19.91 -1.10 5.70
C LEU A 164 21.08 -0.44 6.41
N HIS A 165 21.02 0.87 6.62
CA HIS A 165 22.08 1.61 7.30
C HIS A 165 22.34 1.04 8.71
N LEU A 166 21.27 0.72 9.44
CA LEU A 166 21.38 0.21 10.81
C LEU A 166 21.70 -1.29 10.89
N VAL A 167 21.18 -2.11 9.99
CA VAL A 167 21.50 -3.55 9.97
C VAL A 167 22.95 -3.80 9.51
N LEU A 168 23.48 -3.00 8.58
CA LEU A 168 24.86 -3.13 8.11
C LEU A 168 25.87 -2.43 9.03
N GLY A 169 25.40 -1.55 9.91
CA GLY A 169 26.24 -0.73 10.81
C GLY A 169 27.15 0.27 10.08
N HIS A 170 27.01 0.40 8.76
CA HIS A 170 27.76 1.28 7.88
C HIS A 170 26.84 1.76 6.76
N ARG A 171 27.15 2.93 6.17
CA ARG A 171 26.38 3.45 5.04
C ARG A 171 26.29 2.42 3.91
N PRO A 172 25.08 2.12 3.42
CA PRO A 172 24.91 1.16 2.34
C PRO A 172 25.67 1.64 1.10
N ALA A 173 26.19 0.68 0.32
CA ALA A 173 26.84 1.01 -0.94
C ALA A 173 25.87 1.78 -1.85
N LEU A 174 26.37 2.81 -2.54
CA LEU A 174 25.57 3.66 -3.44
C LEU A 174 24.79 2.85 -4.49
N TRP A 175 25.34 1.72 -4.93
CA TRP A 175 24.64 0.79 -5.82
C TRP A 175 23.35 0.23 -5.19
N LEU A 176 23.39 -0.17 -3.92
CA LEU A 176 22.24 -0.77 -3.24
C LEU A 176 21.13 0.26 -3.02
N THR A 177 21.48 1.45 -2.55
CA THR A 177 20.56 2.60 -2.45
C THR A 177 19.98 2.95 -3.83
N GLY A 178 20.84 3.00 -4.85
CA GLY A 178 20.43 3.23 -6.24
C GLY A 178 19.45 2.19 -6.75
N THR A 179 19.62 0.91 -6.42
CA THR A 179 18.67 -0.13 -6.83
C THR A 179 17.30 0.02 -6.18
N ILE A 180 17.24 0.37 -4.88
CA ILE A 180 15.97 0.59 -4.16
C ILE A 180 15.25 1.79 -4.76
N VAL A 181 15.93 2.92 -4.90
CA VAL A 181 15.35 4.15 -5.47
C VAL A 181 14.89 3.93 -6.91
N THR A 182 15.68 3.24 -7.73
CA THR A 182 15.31 2.92 -9.11
C THR A 182 14.10 2.00 -9.17
N PHE A 183 14.03 0.98 -8.30
CA PHE A 183 12.88 0.10 -8.21
C PHE A 183 11.60 0.87 -7.83
N CYS A 184 11.67 1.71 -6.80
CA CYS A 184 10.57 2.57 -6.38
C CYS A 184 10.13 3.55 -7.49
N ALA A 185 11.09 4.16 -8.20
CA ALA A 185 10.80 5.06 -9.32
C ALA A 185 10.09 4.31 -10.47
N LEU A 186 10.53 3.09 -10.80
CA LEU A 186 9.88 2.25 -11.80
C LEU A 186 8.47 1.83 -11.37
N ALA A 187 8.26 1.50 -10.09
CA ALA A 187 6.95 1.18 -9.55
C ALA A 187 5.99 2.39 -9.63
N ILE A 188 6.45 3.59 -9.25
CA ILE A 188 5.66 4.82 -9.36
C ILE A 188 5.32 5.13 -10.83
N LEU A 189 6.28 4.97 -11.74
CA LEU A 189 6.03 5.17 -13.18
C LEU A 189 5.03 4.16 -13.72
N LEU A 190 5.13 2.89 -13.30
CA LEU A 190 4.18 1.86 -13.67
C LEU A 190 2.77 2.19 -13.17
N ASP A 191 2.62 2.54 -11.89
CA ASP A 191 1.35 2.92 -11.29
C ASP A 191 0.75 4.16 -11.97
N PHE A 192 1.58 5.17 -12.28
CA PHE A 192 1.17 6.35 -13.04
C PHE A 192 0.62 5.99 -14.42
N VAL A 193 1.35 5.17 -15.18
CA VAL A 193 0.94 4.74 -16.53
C VAL A 193 -0.36 3.94 -16.47
N LEU A 194 -0.49 3.03 -15.51
CA LEU A 194 -1.70 2.23 -15.33
C LEU A 194 -2.92 3.11 -15.02
N VAL A 195 -2.80 4.00 -14.03
CA VAL A 195 -3.89 4.92 -13.66
C VAL A 195 -4.24 5.84 -14.82
N TYR A 196 -3.24 6.40 -15.51
CA TYR A 196 -3.48 7.29 -16.65
C TYR A 196 -4.24 6.59 -17.79
N ILE A 197 -3.82 5.37 -18.18
CA ILE A 197 -4.48 4.60 -19.24
C ILE A 197 -5.90 4.24 -18.82
N ARG A 198 -6.08 3.73 -17.59
CA ARG A 198 -7.37 3.26 -17.07
C ARG A 198 -8.38 4.39 -16.94
N THR A 199 -7.97 5.51 -16.36
CA THR A 199 -8.79 6.73 -16.24
C THR A 199 -9.20 7.26 -17.61
N ARG A 200 -8.27 7.27 -18.58
CA ARG A 200 -8.58 7.72 -19.95
C ARG A 200 -9.57 6.78 -20.66
N ALA A 201 -9.43 5.47 -20.48
CA ALA A 201 -10.37 4.48 -21.03
C ALA A 201 -11.78 4.65 -20.43
N LEU A 202 -11.88 4.82 -19.12
CA LEU A 202 -13.15 5.06 -18.43
C LEU A 202 -13.84 6.33 -18.93
N ASN A 203 -13.10 7.45 -19.04
CA ASN A 203 -13.61 8.71 -19.56
C ASN A 203 -14.08 8.61 -21.01
N ARG A 204 -13.51 7.69 -21.80
CA ARG A 204 -13.95 7.43 -23.17
C ARG A 204 -15.27 6.67 -23.19
N SER A 205 -15.41 5.62 -22.37
CA SER A 205 -16.61 4.78 -22.36
C SER A 205 -17.81 5.43 -21.69
N LEU A 206 -17.61 6.29 -20.69
CA LEU A 206 -18.68 7.13 -20.15
C LEU A 206 -19.30 8.05 -21.21
N LYS A 207 -18.54 8.42 -22.25
CA LYS A 207 -19.06 9.21 -23.38
C LYS A 207 -19.76 8.38 -24.44
N THR A 208 -19.45 7.07 -24.54
CA THR A 208 -20.03 6.17 -25.55
C THR A 208 -21.12 5.26 -25.01
N ALA A 209 -21.47 5.35 -23.72
CA ALA A 209 -22.49 4.53 -23.05
C ALA A 209 -22.28 3.01 -23.20
N GLU A 210 -21.03 2.56 -23.36
CA GLU A 210 -20.70 1.14 -23.42
C GLU A 210 -20.72 0.51 -22.00
N PRO A 211 -21.17 -0.76 -21.86
CA PRO A 211 -21.21 -1.43 -20.57
C PRO A 211 -19.79 -1.62 -20.03
N THR A 212 -19.48 -0.91 -18.94
CA THR A 212 -18.18 -0.97 -18.29
C THR A 212 -18.00 -2.31 -17.55
N GLN A 213 -17.05 -3.16 -17.97
CA GLN A 213 -16.71 -4.36 -17.19
C GLN A 213 -15.63 -4.07 -16.18
N LEU A 214 -15.98 -4.22 -14.91
CA LEU A 214 -15.08 -4.07 -13.79
C LEU A 214 -14.17 -5.32 -13.70
N GLU A 215 -12.84 -5.13 -13.68
CA GLU A 215 -11.84 -6.20 -13.59
C GLU A 215 -11.78 -6.81 -12.17
N LEU A 216 -12.76 -7.65 -11.84
CA LEU A 216 -12.90 -8.32 -10.52
C LEU A 216 -11.69 -9.20 -10.14
N ARG A 217 -10.84 -9.60 -11.11
CA ARG A 217 -9.71 -10.51 -10.84
C ARG A 217 -8.57 -9.82 -10.10
N SER A 218 -8.29 -8.55 -10.38
CA SER A 218 -7.20 -7.81 -9.74
C SER A 218 -7.50 -7.52 -8.27
N ILE A 219 -8.76 -7.21 -7.94
CA ILE A 219 -9.18 -6.97 -6.55
C ILE A 219 -8.93 -8.21 -5.68
N LYS A 220 -9.16 -9.42 -6.20
CA LYS A 220 -8.85 -10.66 -5.46
C LYS A 220 -7.36 -10.78 -5.14
N VAL A 221 -6.49 -10.43 -6.09
CA VAL A 221 -5.03 -10.45 -5.88
C VAL A 221 -4.64 -9.43 -4.82
N ALA A 222 -5.20 -8.21 -4.88
CA ALA A 222 -4.98 -7.19 -3.88
C ALA A 222 -5.45 -7.64 -2.49
N THR A 223 -6.67 -8.15 -2.34
CA THR A 223 -7.20 -8.62 -1.04
C THR A 223 -6.38 -9.77 -0.46
N VAL A 224 -6.07 -10.80 -1.26
CA VAL A 224 -5.28 -11.95 -0.80
C VAL A 224 -3.85 -11.52 -0.47
N GLY A 225 -3.25 -10.64 -1.28
CA GLY A 225 -1.93 -10.05 -1.02
C GLY A 225 -1.90 -9.27 0.29
N THR A 226 -2.89 -8.41 0.54
CA THR A 226 -3.02 -7.65 1.79
C THR A 226 -3.15 -8.57 3.00
N LEU A 227 -3.98 -9.62 2.92
CA LEU A 227 -4.11 -10.60 4.01
C LEU A 227 -2.81 -11.36 4.26
N PHE A 228 -2.14 -11.82 3.20
CA PHE A 228 -0.85 -12.49 3.30
C PHE A 228 0.19 -11.58 3.97
N LEU A 229 0.30 -10.34 3.50
CA LEU A 229 1.20 -9.34 4.06
C LEU A 229 0.89 -9.09 5.54
N THR A 230 -0.38 -8.90 5.88
CA THR A 230 -0.84 -8.66 7.25
C THR A 230 -0.37 -9.77 8.20
N VAL A 231 -0.60 -11.03 7.82
CA VAL A 231 -0.23 -12.19 8.64
C VAL A 231 1.29 -12.36 8.71
N ALA A 232 1.97 -12.34 7.56
CA ALA A 232 3.40 -12.58 7.49
C ALA A 232 4.22 -11.48 8.17
N ALA A 233 3.89 -10.21 7.93
CA ALA A 233 4.58 -9.08 8.53
C ALA A 233 4.32 -8.99 10.04
N SER A 234 3.07 -9.18 10.49
CA SER A 234 2.75 -9.17 11.93
C SER A 234 3.43 -10.33 12.67
N TRP A 235 3.39 -11.53 12.09
CA TRP A 235 4.05 -12.70 12.66
C TRP A 235 5.56 -12.49 12.80
N LEU A 236 6.20 -12.00 11.74
CA LEU A 236 7.63 -11.70 11.76
C LEU A 236 7.93 -10.62 12.81
N ALA A 237 7.19 -9.49 12.78
CA ALA A 237 7.40 -8.35 13.67
C ALA A 237 7.34 -8.74 15.16
N VAL A 238 6.32 -9.52 15.56
CA VAL A 238 6.17 -9.99 16.96
C VAL A 238 7.22 -11.05 17.32
N SER A 239 7.64 -11.88 16.37
CA SER A 239 8.63 -12.94 16.62
C SER A 239 10.06 -12.42 16.75
N LEU A 240 10.38 -11.24 16.18
CA LEU A 240 11.72 -10.65 16.22
C LEU A 240 12.25 -10.46 17.65
N ALA A 241 11.39 -10.10 18.60
CA ALA A 241 11.77 -9.94 20.00
C ALA A 241 12.19 -11.26 20.69
N ARG A 242 11.86 -12.42 20.09
CA ARG A 242 12.21 -13.74 20.60
C ARG A 242 13.42 -14.35 19.91
N LEU A 243 13.90 -13.73 18.82
CA LEU A 243 15.08 -14.21 18.10
C LEU A 243 16.35 -13.76 18.80
N PRO A 244 17.40 -14.61 18.84
CA PRO A 244 18.67 -14.23 19.44
C PRO A 244 19.28 -13.08 18.65
N VAL A 245 19.74 -12.04 19.36
CA VAL A 245 20.28 -10.80 18.77
C VAL A 245 21.40 -11.08 17.77
N ALA A 246 22.18 -12.15 17.97
CA ALA A 246 23.24 -12.59 17.04
C ALA A 246 22.75 -12.85 15.60
N TRP A 247 21.48 -13.27 15.40
CA TRP A 247 20.90 -13.46 14.07
C TRP A 247 20.48 -12.15 13.38
N LEU A 248 20.36 -11.08 14.16
CA LEU A 248 20.00 -9.73 13.70
C LEU A 248 21.25 -8.85 13.53
N SER A 249 22.25 -9.01 14.41
CA SER A 249 23.50 -8.24 14.39
C SER A 249 24.57 -8.81 13.46
N THR A 250 24.51 -10.11 13.13
CA THR A 250 25.21 -10.64 11.95
C THR A 250 24.23 -10.64 10.78
N PRO A 251 24.53 -9.97 9.65
CA PRO A 251 23.58 -9.80 8.56
C PRO A 251 23.29 -11.15 7.89
N ASN A 252 22.31 -11.87 8.42
CA ASN A 252 21.75 -13.04 7.78
C ASN A 252 21.00 -12.56 6.53
N ARG A 253 21.64 -12.73 5.37
CA ARG A 253 21.11 -12.26 4.07
C ARG A 253 19.68 -12.73 3.81
N ALA A 254 19.30 -13.92 4.31
CA ALA A 254 17.96 -14.44 4.16
C ALA A 254 16.91 -13.63 4.94
N LEU A 255 17.23 -13.21 6.17
CA LEU A 255 16.33 -12.39 6.99
C LEU A 255 16.15 -10.99 6.39
N VAL A 256 17.26 -10.36 5.98
CA VAL A 256 17.23 -9.05 5.33
C VAL A 256 16.40 -9.12 4.04
N LEU A 257 16.63 -10.13 3.20
CA LEU A 257 15.85 -10.32 1.97
C LEU A 257 14.37 -10.57 2.26
N LEU A 258 14.04 -11.35 3.28
CA LEU A 258 12.65 -11.58 3.69
C LEU A 258 11.97 -10.27 4.14
N VAL A 259 12.66 -9.45 4.94
CA VAL A 259 12.15 -8.14 5.37
C VAL A 259 11.92 -7.24 4.16
N PHE A 260 12.86 -7.18 3.21
CA PHE A 260 12.68 -6.43 1.96
C PHE A 260 11.50 -6.92 1.13
N VAL A 261 11.31 -8.23 1.03
CA VAL A 261 10.17 -8.81 0.31
C VAL A 261 8.86 -8.37 0.96
N LEU A 262 8.74 -8.45 2.28
CA LEU A 262 7.51 -8.11 3.00
C LEU A 262 7.27 -6.60 3.13
N SER A 263 8.32 -5.78 3.28
CA SER A 263 8.21 -4.34 3.49
C SER A 263 8.22 -3.51 2.20
N LEU A 264 8.76 -4.03 1.09
CA LEU A 264 8.93 -3.28 -0.15
C LEU A 264 8.28 -3.97 -1.35
N LEU A 265 8.62 -5.24 -1.62
CA LEU A 265 8.14 -5.93 -2.83
C LEU A 265 6.66 -6.27 -2.78
N VAL A 266 6.18 -6.88 -1.69
CA VAL A 266 4.78 -7.29 -1.56
C VAL A 266 3.84 -6.08 -1.54
N PRO A 267 4.10 -5.00 -0.76
CA PRO A 267 3.23 -3.84 -0.76
C PRO A 267 3.21 -3.11 -2.10
N THR A 268 4.34 -3.03 -2.83
CA THR A 268 4.35 -2.46 -4.20
C THR A 268 3.51 -3.30 -5.16
N VAL A 269 3.61 -4.63 -5.12
CA VAL A 269 2.73 -5.51 -5.92
C VAL A 269 1.26 -5.32 -5.57
N ILE A 270 0.92 -5.16 -4.29
CA ILE A 270 -0.46 -4.87 -3.85
C ILE A 270 -0.90 -3.50 -4.38
N SER A 271 -0.06 -2.46 -4.26
CA SER A 271 -0.32 -1.11 -4.78
C SER A 271 -0.60 -1.13 -6.28
N THR A 272 0.27 -1.77 -7.05
CA THR A 272 0.10 -1.91 -8.49
C THR A 272 -1.15 -2.70 -8.85
N ALA A 273 -1.49 -3.76 -8.11
CA ALA A 273 -2.73 -4.50 -8.32
C ALA A 273 -3.98 -3.64 -8.05
N ILE A 274 -3.92 -2.75 -7.06
CA ILE A 274 -4.99 -1.79 -6.75
C ILE A 274 -5.08 -0.72 -7.84
N CYS A 275 -3.95 -0.13 -8.27
CA CYS A 275 -3.89 0.84 -9.35
C CYS A 275 -4.38 0.24 -10.69
N TYR A 276 -4.03 -1.02 -10.95
CA TYR A 276 -4.54 -1.77 -12.11
C TYR A 276 -6.05 -2.02 -12.02
N SER A 277 -6.58 -2.16 -10.80
CA SER A 277 -8.00 -2.32 -10.54
C SER A 277 -8.80 -1.02 -10.61
N VAL A 278 -8.22 0.12 -11.01
CA VAL A 278 -9.03 1.31 -11.30
C VAL A 278 -10.03 0.99 -12.42
N ALA A 279 -11.29 1.36 -12.22
CA ALA A 279 -12.38 1.05 -13.13
C ALA A 279 -12.03 1.49 -14.56
N SER A 280 -12.19 0.58 -15.50
CA SER A 280 -11.90 0.77 -16.92
C SER A 280 -12.70 -0.25 -17.70
N THR A 281 -12.94 0.06 -18.96
CA THR A 281 -13.88 -0.65 -19.81
C THR A 281 -13.25 -1.65 -20.77
N ASP A 282 -11.93 -1.84 -20.75
CA ASP A 282 -11.29 -2.53 -21.86
C ASP A 282 -11.38 -4.05 -21.79
N GLU A 283 -12.01 -4.61 -22.83
CA GLU A 283 -11.65 -5.91 -23.37
C GLU A 283 -10.14 -5.95 -23.59
N ASN A 284 -9.50 -6.95 -22.99
CA ASN A 284 -8.13 -7.37 -23.21
C ASN A 284 -7.60 -6.96 -24.62
N PRO A 285 -6.61 -6.06 -24.74
CA PRO A 285 -6.08 -5.63 -26.05
C PRO A 285 -5.51 -6.81 -26.87
N LEU A 286 -5.10 -7.89 -26.20
CA LEU A 286 -4.70 -9.16 -26.81
C LEU A 286 -5.85 -9.92 -27.50
N ARG A 287 -7.12 -9.63 -27.15
CA ARG A 287 -8.30 -10.25 -27.75
C ARG A 287 -8.77 -9.50 -28.99
N ARG A 288 -8.62 -8.16 -29.01
CA ARG A 288 -8.91 -7.33 -30.18
C ARG A 288 -8.02 -7.67 -31.37
N LEU A 289 -6.71 -7.86 -31.13
CA LEU A 289 -5.77 -8.31 -32.15
C LEU A 289 -6.09 -9.71 -32.71
N ARG A 290 -6.77 -10.57 -31.93
CA ARG A 290 -7.18 -11.89 -32.40
C ARG A 290 -8.47 -11.84 -33.24
N PHE A 291 -9.35 -10.87 -33.01
CA PHE A 291 -10.55 -10.67 -33.81
C PHE A 291 -10.30 -9.93 -35.13
N GLU A 292 -9.32 -9.02 -35.20
CA GLU A 292 -8.92 -8.39 -36.47
C GLU A 292 -8.16 -9.34 -37.42
N SER A 293 -7.72 -10.51 -36.95
CA SER A 293 -7.08 -11.53 -37.79
C SER A 293 -8.04 -12.50 -38.49
N HIS A 294 -9.36 -12.34 -38.29
CA HIS A 294 -10.40 -13.23 -38.83
C HIS A 294 -11.44 -12.53 -39.70
N HIS A 295 -11.18 -11.30 -40.17
CA HIS A 295 -11.98 -10.62 -41.19
C HIS A 295 -11.17 -10.27 -42.42
#